data_AF-A0A3A0CPI0-F1
#
_entry.id   AF-A0A3A0CPI0-F1
#
_cell.length_a   1.000
_cell.length_b   1.000
_cell.length_c   1.000
_cell.angle_alpha   90.00
_cell.angle_beta   90.00
_cell.angle_gamma   90.00
#
_symmetry.space_group_name_H-M   'P 1'
#
loop_
_entity.id
_entity.type
_entity.pdbx_description
1 polymer ?
#
loop_
_entity_poly.entity_id
_entity_poly.type
_entity_poly.pdbx_seq_one_letter_code
_entity_poly.pdbx_strand_id
1 'polypeptide(L)'
;MGYAQPLRTATLACLAISLGLLAGACAAPRAESPKVDPNTLSDEGFANYIAQLDVVTVDEAYRAMLLLADGEDGRKSFEERKAELESRGIARPEWNLQPENVIDTGSVAFMVCKICQIPGGVNMHAFGSWGLGDRRYATRELIYREMLDESVDYQYLKGSDLHTLLRKADTLMMEKGIYESEKVDLTDEGDRDEKGNLIVPPPVD
;
A
#
# COMPACT_ATOMS: atom_id res chain seq x y z
N MET A 1 -79.43 -18.67 23.11
CA MET A 1 -79.19 -18.49 21.66
C MET A 1 -78.25 -17.29 21.51
N GLY A 2 -77.07 -17.47 20.90
CA GLY A 2 -76.10 -16.39 20.58
C GLY A 2 -75.16 -15.99 21.72
N TYR A 3 -73.98 -16.58 21.90
CA TYR A 3 -72.70 -16.59 21.14
C TYR A 3 -71.65 -15.70 21.79
N ALA A 4 -70.63 -16.37 22.34
CA ALA A 4 -69.42 -15.81 22.93
C ALA A 4 -68.52 -15.13 21.87
N GLN A 5 -67.83 -14.06 22.28
CA GLN A 5 -66.78 -13.44 21.47
C GLN A 5 -65.42 -14.10 21.79
N PRO A 6 -64.60 -14.45 20.78
CA PRO A 6 -63.26 -14.97 21.02
C PRO A 6 -62.23 -13.84 21.17
N LEU A 7 -61.39 -13.96 22.20
CA LEU A 7 -60.12 -13.25 22.32
C LEU A 7 -59.25 -13.54 21.08
N ARG A 8 -58.91 -12.48 20.34
CA ARG A 8 -57.87 -12.54 19.30
C ARG A 8 -56.54 -12.12 19.90
N THR A 9 -55.64 -13.09 19.92
CA THR A 9 -54.22 -13.03 20.23
C THR A 9 -53.53 -11.94 19.41
N ALA A 10 -52.98 -10.93 20.10
CA ALA A 10 -52.15 -9.90 19.50
C ALA A 10 -50.80 -10.52 19.12
N THR A 11 -50.56 -10.58 17.83
CA THR A 11 -49.37 -11.13 17.18
C THR A 11 -48.16 -10.24 17.46
N LEU A 12 -47.07 -10.87 17.92
CA LEU A 12 -45.72 -10.29 18.00
C LEU A 12 -45.31 -9.72 16.63
N ALA A 13 -45.07 -8.41 16.56
CA ALA A 13 -44.42 -7.77 15.44
C ALA A 13 -42.91 -7.72 15.69
N CYS A 14 -42.19 -8.66 15.09
CA CYS A 14 -40.74 -8.68 15.02
C CYS A 14 -40.23 -7.42 14.30
N LEU A 15 -39.53 -6.56 15.03
CA LEU A 15 -38.81 -5.41 14.49
C LEU A 15 -37.50 -5.92 13.85
N ALA A 16 -37.58 -6.40 12.61
CA ALA A 16 -36.41 -6.71 11.80
C ALA A 16 -35.78 -5.40 11.29
N ILE A 17 -34.78 -4.91 12.00
CA ILE A 17 -33.94 -3.80 11.55
C ILE A 17 -33.10 -4.31 10.38
N SER A 18 -33.36 -3.75 9.21
CA SER A 18 -32.67 -3.99 7.95
C SER A 18 -31.17 -3.68 8.05
N LEU A 19 -30.37 -4.72 8.25
CA LEU A 19 -28.93 -4.70 8.06
C LEU A 19 -28.63 -4.85 6.56
N GLY A 20 -28.69 -3.75 5.82
CA GLY A 20 -28.48 -3.78 4.38
C GLY A 20 -27.97 -2.45 3.88
N LEU A 21 -26.65 -2.22 4.00
CA LEU A 21 -25.84 -1.28 3.23
C LEU A 21 -24.40 -1.27 3.79
N LEU A 22 -23.69 -2.39 3.68
CA LEU A 22 -22.22 -2.35 3.60
C LEU A 22 -21.90 -2.07 2.13
N ALA A 23 -22.03 -0.80 1.75
CA ALA A 23 -21.58 -0.30 0.47
C ALA A 23 -20.07 -0.57 0.37
N GLY A 24 -19.70 -1.46 -0.56
CA GLY A 24 -18.33 -1.56 -1.03
C GLY A 24 -17.88 -0.16 -1.43
N ALA A 25 -16.84 0.34 -0.76
CA ALA A 25 -16.19 1.57 -1.11
C ALA A 25 -15.91 1.53 -2.62
N CYS A 26 -16.37 2.53 -3.35
CA CYS A 26 -16.30 2.59 -4.81
C CYS A 26 -14.84 2.65 -5.28
N ALA A 27 -14.21 1.49 -5.37
CA ALA A 27 -12.97 1.26 -6.08
C ALA A 27 -13.35 0.91 -7.52
N ALA A 28 -12.97 1.76 -8.47
CA ALA A 28 -13.25 1.59 -9.88
C ALA A 28 -12.01 1.04 -10.59
N PRO A 29 -12.18 0.18 -11.61
CA PRO A 29 -11.08 -0.22 -12.48
C PRO A 29 -10.41 0.99 -13.13
N ARG A 30 -9.11 0.91 -13.36
CA ARG A 30 -8.41 1.95 -14.14
C ARG A 30 -8.98 2.01 -15.56
N ALA A 31 -9.33 3.22 -16.02
CA ALA A 31 -10.00 3.43 -17.30
C ALA A 31 -9.12 3.11 -18.52
N GLU A 32 -7.82 3.39 -18.43
CA GLU A 32 -6.85 3.12 -19.48
C GLU A 32 -5.72 2.25 -18.96
N SER A 33 -5.48 1.12 -19.63
CA SER A 33 -4.32 0.29 -19.33
C SER A 33 -3.08 0.87 -20.02
N PRO A 34 -1.94 0.98 -19.32
CA PRO A 34 -0.68 1.38 -19.91
C PRO A 34 -0.26 0.38 -20.99
N LYS A 35 0.55 0.87 -21.93
CA LYS A 35 0.97 0.10 -23.12
C LYS A 35 1.88 -1.09 -22.79
N VAL A 36 2.43 -1.12 -21.59
CA VAL A 36 3.41 -2.12 -21.14
C VAL A 36 2.77 -2.94 -20.04
N ASP A 37 2.90 -4.26 -20.11
CA ASP A 37 2.47 -5.15 -19.04
C ASP A 37 3.47 -5.07 -17.87
N PRO A 38 3.05 -4.56 -16.70
CA PRO A 38 3.95 -4.40 -15.56
C PRO A 38 4.57 -5.73 -15.14
N ASN A 39 3.88 -6.86 -15.26
CA ASN A 39 4.37 -8.17 -14.78
C ASN A 39 5.55 -8.71 -15.60
N THR A 40 5.84 -8.12 -16.75
CA THR A 40 6.97 -8.50 -17.62
C THR A 40 8.24 -7.68 -17.38
N LEU A 41 8.15 -6.63 -16.57
CA LEU A 41 9.25 -5.71 -16.29
C LEU A 41 10.20 -6.28 -15.23
N SER A 42 11.50 -6.02 -15.37
CA SER A 42 12.45 -6.13 -14.25
C SER A 42 12.07 -5.17 -13.14
N ASP A 43 12.65 -5.33 -11.96
CA ASP A 43 12.30 -4.49 -10.81
C ASP A 43 12.74 -3.03 -11.03
N GLU A 44 13.88 -2.80 -11.68
CA GLU A 44 14.31 -1.46 -12.10
C GLU A 44 13.38 -0.87 -13.17
N GLY A 45 12.96 -1.71 -14.13
CA GLY A 45 11.99 -1.32 -15.16
C GLY A 45 10.64 -0.94 -14.55
N PHE A 46 10.21 -1.68 -13.54
CA PHE A 46 8.96 -1.45 -12.82
C PHE A 46 9.00 -0.14 -12.02
N ALA A 47 10.12 0.18 -11.36
CA ALA A 47 10.28 1.45 -10.66
C ALA A 47 10.12 2.67 -11.59
N ASN A 48 10.73 2.61 -12.77
CA ASN A 48 10.59 3.65 -13.80
C ASN A 48 9.16 3.72 -14.38
N TYR A 49 8.51 2.57 -14.52
CA TYR A 49 7.12 2.48 -14.96
C TYR A 49 6.16 3.15 -13.98
N ILE A 50 6.29 2.85 -12.67
CA ILE A 50 5.42 3.42 -11.63
C ILE A 50 5.46 4.95 -11.65
N ALA A 51 6.64 5.56 -11.81
CA ALA A 51 6.79 7.02 -11.81
C ALA A 51 6.00 7.72 -12.94
N GLN A 52 5.62 7.00 -13.99
CA GLN A 52 4.92 7.54 -15.17
C GLN A 52 3.39 7.35 -15.11
N LEU A 53 2.88 6.64 -14.10
CA LEU A 53 1.44 6.34 -14.02
C LEU A 53 0.64 7.53 -13.51
N ASP A 54 -0.48 7.81 -14.18
CA ASP A 54 -1.47 8.77 -13.70
C ASP A 54 -2.12 8.29 -12.39
N VAL A 55 -2.49 7.01 -12.34
CA VAL A 55 -3.05 6.33 -11.17
C VAL A 55 -2.56 4.89 -11.08
N VAL A 56 -2.38 4.43 -9.84
CA VAL A 56 -1.83 3.11 -9.52
C VAL A 56 -2.95 2.12 -9.23
N THR A 57 -2.86 0.90 -9.75
CA THR A 57 -3.79 -0.18 -9.42
C THR A 57 -3.36 -0.94 -8.16
N VAL A 58 -4.27 -1.74 -7.60
CA VAL A 58 -3.94 -2.57 -6.42
C VAL A 58 -2.82 -3.56 -6.73
N ASP A 59 -2.81 -4.21 -7.90
CA ASP A 59 -1.74 -5.16 -8.28
C ASP A 59 -0.36 -4.47 -8.34
N GLU A 60 -0.30 -3.29 -8.96
CA GLU A 60 0.91 -2.48 -9.04
C GLU A 60 1.40 -2.05 -7.65
N ALA A 61 0.48 -1.60 -6.79
CA ALA A 61 0.82 -1.22 -5.43
C ALA A 61 1.31 -2.41 -4.61
N TYR A 62 0.70 -3.59 -4.75
CA TYR A 62 1.11 -4.79 -4.02
C TYR A 62 2.51 -5.25 -4.42
N ARG A 63 2.82 -5.24 -5.73
CA ARG A 63 4.19 -5.47 -6.20
C ARG A 63 5.17 -4.44 -5.60
N ALA A 64 4.82 -3.15 -5.65
CA ALA A 64 5.66 -2.10 -5.08
C ALA A 64 5.91 -2.28 -3.57
N MET A 65 4.92 -2.76 -2.82
CA MET A 65 5.07 -3.03 -1.39
C MET A 65 5.97 -4.23 -1.10
N LEU A 66 5.96 -5.26 -1.94
CA LEU A 66 6.90 -6.38 -1.81
C LEU A 66 8.33 -5.96 -2.13
N LEU A 67 8.52 -5.18 -3.20
CA LEU A 67 9.82 -4.59 -3.53
C LEU A 67 10.36 -3.74 -2.38
N LEU A 68 9.50 -2.91 -1.76
CA LEU A 68 9.91 -2.11 -0.61
C LEU A 68 10.25 -2.99 0.61
N ALA A 69 9.50 -4.06 0.84
CA ALA A 69 9.63 -4.89 2.04
C ALA A 69 10.81 -5.87 1.97
N ASP A 70 11.06 -6.43 0.79
CA ASP A 70 11.97 -7.57 0.59
C ASP A 70 13.12 -7.26 -0.39
N GLY A 71 13.06 -6.13 -1.10
CA GLY A 71 14.02 -5.75 -2.14
C GLY A 71 13.75 -6.40 -3.51
N GLU A 72 12.86 -7.39 -3.57
CA GLU A 72 12.50 -8.13 -4.78
C GLU A 72 11.03 -8.60 -4.75
N ASP A 73 10.46 -8.90 -5.92
CA ASP A 73 9.17 -9.58 -6.03
C ASP A 73 9.30 -10.96 -6.68
N GLY A 74 9.47 -11.99 -5.86
CA GLY A 74 9.51 -13.38 -6.31
C GLY A 74 8.15 -13.99 -6.71
N ARG A 75 7.04 -13.25 -6.64
CA ARG A 75 5.69 -13.78 -6.86
C ARG A 75 5.26 -13.61 -8.32
N LYS A 76 4.51 -14.57 -8.84
CA LYS A 76 4.13 -14.64 -10.27
C LYS A 76 2.71 -14.17 -10.53
N SER A 77 1.91 -13.96 -9.49
CA SER A 77 0.51 -13.57 -9.62
C SER A 77 0.08 -12.62 -8.52
N PHE A 78 -0.97 -11.84 -8.81
CA PHE A 78 -1.61 -10.98 -7.82
C PHE A 78 -2.03 -11.73 -6.56
N GLU A 79 -2.62 -12.92 -6.70
CA GLU A 79 -3.10 -13.71 -5.55
C GLU A 79 -1.96 -14.15 -4.64
N GLU A 80 -0.79 -14.49 -5.21
CA GLU A 80 0.41 -14.79 -4.41
C GLU A 80 0.91 -13.54 -3.67
N ARG A 81 0.94 -12.38 -4.32
CA ARG A 81 1.34 -11.11 -3.68
C ARG A 81 0.38 -10.72 -2.56
N LYS A 82 -0.92 -10.85 -2.82
CA LYS A 82 -1.99 -10.58 -1.86
C LYS A 82 -1.86 -11.48 -0.64
N ALA A 83 -1.75 -12.79 -0.83
CA ALA A 83 -1.61 -13.74 0.26
C ALA A 83 -0.36 -13.45 1.11
N GLU A 84 0.77 -13.12 0.47
CA GLU A 84 1.99 -12.73 1.16
C GLU A 84 1.78 -11.49 2.06
N LEU A 85 1.28 -10.40 1.47
CA LEU A 85 1.08 -9.14 2.19
C LEU A 85 0.05 -9.26 3.30
N GLU A 86 -1.03 -10.02 3.10
CA GLU A 86 -2.06 -10.28 4.12
C GLU A 86 -1.50 -11.15 5.25
N SER A 87 -0.70 -12.18 4.94
CA SER A 87 -0.09 -13.06 5.96
C SER A 87 0.85 -12.30 6.91
N ARG A 88 1.50 -11.24 6.40
CA ARG A 88 2.39 -10.35 7.17
C ARG A 88 1.64 -9.21 7.86
N GLY A 89 0.32 -9.11 7.67
CA GLY A 89 -0.49 -7.99 8.17
C GLY A 89 -0.10 -6.63 7.57
N ILE A 90 0.57 -6.64 6.41
CA ILE A 90 0.90 -5.45 5.63
C ILE A 90 -0.36 -4.97 4.91
N ALA A 91 -1.13 -5.88 4.31
CA ALA A 91 -2.46 -5.64 3.78
C ALA A 91 -3.54 -6.25 4.69
N ARG A 92 -4.79 -5.76 4.58
CA ARG A 92 -5.94 -6.27 5.34
C ARG A 92 -6.89 -7.02 4.39
N PRO A 93 -7.24 -8.29 4.69
CA PRO A 93 -8.20 -9.04 3.88
C PRO A 93 -9.60 -8.39 3.89
N GLU A 94 -9.98 -7.70 4.97
CA GLU A 94 -11.28 -7.05 5.12
C GLU A 94 -11.52 -5.92 4.12
N TRP A 95 -10.47 -5.39 3.49
CA TRP A 95 -10.60 -4.34 2.48
C TRP A 95 -11.09 -4.87 1.13
N ASN A 96 -10.96 -6.18 0.90
CA ASN A 96 -11.39 -6.86 -0.33
C ASN A 96 -10.94 -6.13 -1.62
N LEU A 97 -9.68 -5.67 -1.64
CA LEU A 97 -9.10 -4.97 -2.78
C LEU A 97 -9.00 -5.91 -3.99
N GLN A 98 -9.34 -5.38 -5.18
CA GLN A 98 -9.33 -6.09 -6.45
C GLN A 98 -8.17 -5.58 -7.32
N PRO A 99 -7.47 -6.45 -8.08
CA PRO A 99 -6.21 -6.10 -8.74
C PRO A 99 -6.32 -4.94 -9.73
N GLU A 100 -7.41 -4.87 -10.49
CA GLU A 100 -7.67 -3.87 -11.53
C GLU A 100 -8.12 -2.52 -10.99
N ASN A 101 -8.53 -2.46 -9.73
CA ASN A 101 -9.04 -1.24 -9.13
C ASN A 101 -7.92 -0.26 -8.85
N VAL A 102 -8.24 1.03 -8.96
CA VAL A 102 -7.34 2.10 -8.53
C VAL A 102 -7.23 2.07 -7.00
N ILE A 103 -6.00 2.09 -6.49
CA ILE A 103 -5.75 2.05 -5.05
C ILE A 103 -5.89 3.43 -4.41
N ASP A 104 -6.43 3.45 -3.19
CA ASP A 104 -6.47 4.67 -2.36
C ASP A 104 -5.17 4.91 -1.59
N THR A 105 -4.89 6.18 -1.34
CA THR A 105 -3.69 6.66 -0.63
C THR A 105 -3.60 6.04 0.77
N GLY A 106 -4.73 5.88 1.47
CA GLY A 106 -4.76 5.36 2.82
C GLY A 106 -4.40 3.88 2.93
N SER A 107 -4.81 3.06 1.96
CA SER A 107 -4.40 1.66 1.86
C SER A 107 -2.88 1.55 1.72
N VAL A 108 -2.27 2.34 0.83
CA VAL A 108 -0.81 2.36 0.68
C VAL A 108 -0.11 2.93 1.90
N ALA A 109 -0.64 3.99 2.49
CA ALA A 109 -0.06 4.59 3.69
C ALA A 109 0.03 3.59 4.84
N PHE A 110 -1.02 2.78 5.03
CA PHE A 110 -1.00 1.71 6.01
C PHE A 110 0.08 0.66 5.72
N MET A 111 0.18 0.19 4.48
CA MET A 111 1.19 -0.79 4.07
C MET A 111 2.60 -0.28 4.34
N VAL A 112 2.90 0.98 3.99
CA VAL A 112 4.20 1.61 4.26
C VAL A 112 4.47 1.73 5.76
N CYS A 113 3.48 2.14 6.56
CA CYS A 113 3.63 2.17 8.02
C CYS A 113 4.01 0.80 8.59
N LYS A 114 3.43 -0.28 8.06
CA LYS A 114 3.75 -1.65 8.48
C LYS A 114 5.18 -2.04 8.11
N ILE A 115 5.56 -1.83 6.85
CA ILE A 115 6.89 -2.18 6.33
C ILE A 115 7.99 -1.39 7.07
N CYS A 116 7.81 -0.08 7.19
CA CYS A 116 8.77 0.81 7.85
C CYS A 116 8.74 0.71 9.38
N GLN A 117 7.93 -0.18 9.97
CA GLN A 117 7.74 -0.31 11.41
C GLN A 117 7.45 1.05 12.08
N ILE A 118 6.54 1.82 11.50
CA ILE A 118 6.09 3.09 12.05
C ILE A 118 5.00 2.76 13.08
N PRO A 119 5.23 3.00 14.38
CA PRO A 119 4.28 2.62 15.43
C PRO A 119 2.97 3.42 15.33
N GLY A 120 3.03 4.63 14.75
CA GLY A 120 1.91 5.57 14.67
C GLY A 120 1.64 6.30 15.97
N GLY A 121 0.72 7.27 15.91
CA GLY A 121 0.21 7.96 17.09
C GLY A 121 -0.77 7.14 17.95
N VAL A 122 -1.13 7.68 19.11
CA VAL A 122 -2.06 7.06 20.08
C VAL A 122 -3.38 6.61 19.43
N ASN A 123 -3.91 7.40 18.49
CA ASN A 123 -5.14 7.05 17.76
C ASN A 123 -4.98 5.81 16.87
N MET A 124 -3.80 5.61 16.28
CA MET A 124 -3.52 4.42 15.47
C MET A 124 -3.44 3.17 16.35
N HIS A 125 -2.91 3.28 17.57
CA HIS A 125 -2.95 2.19 18.54
C HIS A 125 -4.35 1.92 19.09
N ALA A 126 -5.11 2.97 19.42
CA ALA A 126 -6.43 2.85 20.04
C ALA A 126 -7.50 2.33 19.07
N PHE A 127 -7.52 2.82 17.83
CA PHE A 127 -8.53 2.45 16.84
C PHE A 127 -8.03 1.43 15.80
N GLY A 128 -6.71 1.32 15.60
CA GLY A 128 -6.12 0.41 14.61
C GLY A 128 -6.18 -1.07 14.98
N SER A 129 -6.37 -1.36 16.26
CA SER A 129 -6.63 -2.73 16.74
C SER A 129 -8.01 -3.26 16.31
N TRP A 130 -8.95 -2.37 15.98
CA TRP A 130 -10.31 -2.70 15.52
C TRP A 130 -10.51 -2.48 14.01
N GLY A 131 -9.45 -2.13 13.27
CA GLY A 131 -9.52 -1.85 11.82
C GLY A 131 -10.24 -0.54 11.46
N LEU A 132 -10.68 0.23 12.46
CA LEU A 132 -11.46 1.45 12.29
C LEU A 132 -10.54 2.64 12.09
N GLY A 133 -10.42 3.09 10.84
CA GLY A 133 -9.64 4.29 10.50
C GLY A 133 -8.14 4.04 10.33
N ASP A 134 -7.69 2.79 10.22
CA ASP A 134 -6.30 2.39 9.93
C ASP A 134 -5.72 3.24 8.78
N ARG A 135 -6.44 3.30 7.67
CA ARG A 135 -6.07 4.04 6.46
C ARG A 135 -5.98 5.55 6.71
N ARG A 136 -6.97 6.11 7.40
CA ARG A 136 -7.01 7.52 7.78
C ARG A 136 -5.84 7.91 8.69
N TYR A 137 -5.58 7.13 9.74
CA TYR A 137 -4.53 7.44 10.70
C TYR A 137 -3.14 7.17 10.13
N ALA A 138 -2.96 6.15 9.30
CA ALA A 138 -1.72 5.93 8.58
C ALA A 138 -1.40 7.09 7.63
N THR A 139 -2.39 7.58 6.87
CA THR A 139 -2.21 8.75 6.00
C THR A 139 -1.75 9.97 6.80
N ARG A 140 -2.42 10.26 7.94
CA ARG A 140 -2.04 11.39 8.80
C ARG A 140 -0.64 11.23 9.39
N GLU A 141 -0.24 10.01 9.76
CA GLU A 141 1.09 9.74 10.29
C GLU A 141 2.17 9.97 9.21
N LEU A 142 1.95 9.52 7.98
CA LEU A 142 2.89 9.76 6.88
C LEU A 142 2.96 11.23 6.47
N ILE A 143 1.85 11.97 6.53
CA ILE A 143 1.86 13.44 6.34
C ILE A 143 2.65 14.13 7.45
N TYR A 144 2.43 13.74 8.71
CA TYR A 144 3.16 14.30 9.86
C TYR A 144 4.68 14.06 9.77
N ARG A 145 5.09 12.96 9.16
CA ARG A 145 6.50 12.61 8.91
C ARG A 145 7.05 13.17 7.60
N GLU A 146 6.28 14.01 6.91
CA GLU A 146 6.65 14.59 5.62
C GLU A 146 6.94 13.53 4.54
N MET A 147 6.37 12.32 4.68
CA MET A 147 6.50 11.23 3.72
C MET A 147 5.47 11.37 2.59
N LEU A 148 4.25 11.81 2.92
CA LEU A 148 3.19 12.15 1.98
C LEU A 148 2.90 13.66 2.02
N ASP A 149 2.49 14.21 0.89
CA ASP A 149 1.91 15.55 0.82
C ASP A 149 0.48 15.55 1.37
N GLU A 150 -0.04 16.74 1.67
CA GLU A 150 -1.39 16.91 2.22
C GLU A 150 -2.44 16.33 1.26
N SER A 151 -3.12 15.29 1.73
CA SER A 151 -4.06 14.49 0.96
C SER A 151 -5.10 13.83 1.87
N VAL A 152 -6.19 13.34 1.28
CA VAL A 152 -7.21 12.56 1.98
C VAL A 152 -7.01 11.06 1.74
N ASP A 153 -7.36 10.24 2.72
CA ASP A 153 -7.08 8.79 2.71
C ASP A 153 -7.78 8.03 1.58
N TYR A 154 -8.95 8.48 1.15
CA TYR A 154 -9.71 7.87 0.05
C TYR A 154 -9.35 8.43 -1.34
N GLN A 155 -8.36 9.32 -1.45
CA GLN A 155 -7.88 9.83 -2.74
C GLN A 155 -7.12 8.74 -3.49
N TYR A 156 -7.35 8.61 -4.79
CA TYR A 156 -6.55 7.73 -5.65
C TYR A 156 -5.08 8.13 -5.68
N LEU A 157 -4.21 7.12 -5.58
CA LEU A 157 -2.78 7.33 -5.54
C LEU A 157 -2.20 7.45 -6.95
N LYS A 158 -1.41 8.50 -7.20
CA LYS A 158 -0.67 8.68 -8.45
C LYS A 158 0.65 7.91 -8.42
N GLY A 159 1.16 7.58 -9.59
CA GLY A 159 2.42 6.87 -9.74
C GLY A 159 3.63 7.65 -9.22
N SER A 160 3.70 8.95 -9.51
CA SER A 160 4.75 9.85 -9.02
C SER A 160 4.74 10.02 -7.51
N ASP A 161 3.55 10.08 -6.90
CA ASP A 161 3.37 10.14 -5.45
C ASP A 161 3.83 8.83 -4.79
N LEU A 162 3.46 7.67 -5.36
CA LEU A 162 3.94 6.37 -4.91
C LEU A 162 5.47 6.27 -5.02
N HIS A 163 6.05 6.63 -6.17
CA HIS A 163 7.50 6.58 -6.37
C HIS A 163 8.25 7.45 -5.36
N THR A 164 7.75 8.66 -5.09
CA THR A 164 8.31 9.55 -4.08
C THR A 164 8.21 8.95 -2.68
N LEU A 165 7.06 8.35 -2.36
CA LEU A 165 6.84 7.69 -1.07
C LEU A 165 7.79 6.50 -0.88
N LEU A 166 7.97 5.66 -1.91
CA LEU A 166 8.91 4.52 -1.87
C LEU A 166 10.33 5.00 -1.56
N ARG A 167 10.81 6.05 -2.23
CA ARG A 167 12.14 6.61 -1.99
C ARG A 167 12.32 7.12 -0.55
N LYS A 168 11.31 7.81 -0.01
CA LYS A 168 11.35 8.30 1.38
C LYS A 168 11.27 7.15 2.39
N ALA A 169 10.47 6.13 2.11
CA ALA A 169 10.37 4.93 2.91
C ALA A 169 11.68 4.15 2.94
N ASP A 170 12.33 3.99 1.80
CA ASP A 170 13.65 3.39 1.66
C ASP A 170 14.71 4.12 2.49
N THR A 171 14.77 5.45 2.38
CA THR A 171 15.66 6.29 3.20
C THR A 171 15.41 6.07 4.70
N LEU A 172 14.14 6.04 5.13
CA LEU A 172 13.78 5.80 6.51
C LEU A 172 14.18 4.39 6.98
N MET A 173 14.04 3.39 6.13
CA MET A 173 14.44 2.01 6.44
C MET A 173 15.95 1.90 6.62
N MET A 174 16.72 2.57 5.77
CA MET A 174 18.18 2.68 5.90
C MET A 174 18.58 3.39 7.20
N GLU A 175 17.96 4.54 7.53
CA GLU A 175 18.23 5.27 8.77
C GLU A 175 17.92 4.46 10.03
N LYS A 176 16.90 3.60 9.97
CA LYS A 176 16.54 2.68 11.06
C LYS A 176 17.41 1.42 11.11
N GLY A 177 18.25 1.18 10.10
CA GLY A 177 19.01 -0.06 9.96
C GLY A 177 18.13 -1.30 9.79
N ILE A 178 16.98 -1.15 9.11
CA ILE A 178 16.08 -2.28 8.81
C ILE A 178 16.74 -3.25 7.83
N TYR A 179 17.59 -2.75 6.94
CA TYR A 179 18.50 -3.54 6.13
C TYR A 179 19.88 -2.86 6.07
N GLU A 180 20.92 -3.63 5.75
CA GLU A 180 22.28 -3.12 5.63
C GLU A 180 22.46 -2.52 4.23
N SER A 181 22.52 -1.19 4.14
CA SER A 181 22.91 -0.51 2.91
C SER A 181 24.42 -0.71 2.73
N GLU A 182 24.85 -1.25 1.60
CA GLU A 182 26.26 -1.22 1.21
C GLU A 182 26.69 0.25 1.16
N LYS A 183 27.49 0.68 2.14
CA LYS A 183 28.07 2.02 2.11
C LYS A 183 29.08 2.01 0.97
N VAL A 184 28.70 2.59 -0.16
CA VAL A 184 29.64 2.87 -1.23
C VAL A 184 30.67 3.83 -0.65
N ASP A 185 31.84 3.31 -0.28
CA ASP A 185 32.94 4.11 0.19
C ASP A 185 33.58 4.81 -1.01
N LEU A 186 33.09 6.01 -1.33
CA LEU A 186 33.65 6.86 -2.38
C LEU A 186 35.09 7.33 -2.07
N THR A 187 35.63 6.95 -0.90
CA THR A 187 37.01 7.22 -0.49
C THR A 187 37.92 6.00 -0.58
N ASP A 188 37.45 4.86 -1.07
CA ASP A 188 38.33 3.72 -1.34
C ASP A 188 39.41 4.13 -2.36
N GLU A 189 40.67 4.17 -1.88
CA GLU A 189 41.81 4.51 -2.72
C GLU A 189 42.06 3.44 -3.79
N GLY A 190 41.50 2.23 -3.64
CA GLY A 190 41.56 1.16 -4.64
C GLY A 190 40.85 1.50 -5.96
N ASP A 191 39.88 2.42 -5.93
CA ASP A 191 39.15 2.90 -7.10
C ASP A 191 39.81 4.12 -7.74
N ARG A 192 41.03 4.48 -7.32
CA ARG A 192 41.79 5.60 -7.87
C ARG A 192 43.06 5.11 -8.57
N ASP A 193 43.37 5.73 -9.70
CA ASP A 193 44.65 5.52 -10.38
C ASP A 193 45.82 6.07 -9.56
N GLU A 194 47.06 5.80 -9.97
CA GLU A 194 48.28 6.32 -9.32
C GLU A 194 48.34 7.87 -9.26
N LYS A 195 47.42 8.57 -9.93
CA LYS A 195 47.29 10.03 -9.97
C LYS A 195 46.10 10.54 -9.14
N GLY A 196 45.37 9.66 -8.45
CA GLY A 196 44.22 9.99 -7.61
C GLY A 196 42.90 10.18 -8.35
N ASN A 197 42.83 9.90 -9.66
CA ASN A 197 41.59 9.98 -10.43
C ASN A 197 40.78 8.71 -10.29
N LEU A 198 39.45 8.82 -10.28
CA LEU A 198 38.57 7.66 -10.24
C LEU A 198 38.79 6.77 -11.48
N ILE A 199 38.95 5.46 -11.29
CA ILE A 199 39.05 4.47 -12.36
C ILE A 199 37.63 4.24 -12.90
N VAL A 200 37.30 4.93 -13.99
CA VAL A 200 36.01 4.76 -14.67
C VAL A 200 36.14 3.64 -15.70
N PRO A 201 35.32 2.58 -15.66
CA PRO A 201 35.32 1.56 -16.71
C PRO A 201 34.97 2.19 -18.06
N PRO A 202 35.58 1.71 -19.16
CA PRO A 202 35.29 2.25 -20.48
C PRO A 202 33.79 2.08 -20.81
N PRO A 203 33.19 3.01 -21.57
CA PRO A 203 31.80 2.90 -21.97
C PRO A 203 31.59 1.59 -22.72
N VAL A 204 30.53 0.87 -22.36
CA VAL A 204 30.13 -0.36 -23.06
C VAL A 204 29.48 0.06 -24.37
N ASP A 205 30.05 -0.39 -25.50
CA ASP A 205 29.54 -0.13 -26.86
C ASP A 205 28.16 -0.77 -27.12
#